data_AF-X1TPE3-F1
#
_entry.id   AF-X1TPE3-F1
#
_cell.length_a   1.000
_cell.length_b   1.000
_cell.length_c   1.000
_cell.angle_alpha   90.00
_cell.angle_beta   90.00
_cell.angle_gamma   90.00
#
_symmetry.space_group_name_H-M   'P 1'
#
loop_
_entity.id
_entity.type
_entity.pdbx_description
1 polymer ?
#
loop_
_entity_poly.entity_id
_entity_poly.type
_entity_poly.pdbx_seq_one_letter_code
_entity_poly.pdbx_strand_id
1 'polypeptide(L)'
;PGSYKDFLMLNDGAILFNDISEYANGAWAIFGLEDILDFIEQKEAPDNLYVIAKYDSTLIYIDSSRVKAGREDYIYVGSAYVPDAEDIVLNFELWFERLVVSQGSFFWDWNTLNSLNYNCE
;
A
#
# COMPACT_ATOMS: atom_id res chain seq x y z
N PRO A 1 9.26 2.59 -9.68
CA PRO A 1 8.47 2.97 -10.89
C PRO A 1 8.51 4.50 -11.04
N GLY A 2 8.23 5.05 -12.22
CA GLY A 2 8.28 6.50 -12.45
C GLY A 2 7.38 7.28 -11.49
N SER A 3 6.09 6.94 -11.47
CA SER A 3 5.08 7.60 -10.64
C SER A 3 5.41 7.65 -9.15
N TYR A 4 5.98 6.59 -8.56
CA TYR A 4 6.39 6.62 -7.15
C TYR A 4 7.62 7.49 -6.90
N LYS A 5 8.57 7.54 -7.85
CA LYS A 5 9.72 8.45 -7.75
C LYS A 5 9.27 9.90 -7.83
N ASP A 6 8.33 10.20 -8.73
CA ASP A 6 7.75 11.54 -8.85
C ASP A 6 7.03 11.94 -7.57
N PHE A 7 6.30 11.01 -6.93
CA PHE A 7 5.71 11.22 -5.61
C PHE A 7 6.79 11.57 -4.57
N LEU A 8 7.85 10.75 -4.44
CA LEU A 8 8.94 10.98 -3.48
C LEU A 8 9.68 12.31 -3.70
N MET A 9 9.81 12.75 -4.94
CA MET A 9 10.43 14.06 -5.26
C MET A 9 9.56 15.25 -4.83
N LEU A 10 8.24 15.07 -4.77
CA LEU A 10 7.30 16.10 -4.32
C LEU A 10 7.01 16.02 -2.82
N ASN A 11 6.94 14.79 -2.28
CA ASN A 11 6.60 14.47 -0.90
C ASN A 11 7.47 13.29 -0.44
N ASP A 12 8.37 13.49 0.51
CA ASP A 12 9.17 12.41 1.11
C ASP A 12 8.35 11.66 2.16
N GLY A 13 7.37 10.89 1.68
CA GLY A 13 6.34 10.25 2.50
C GLY A 13 5.14 11.15 2.79
N ALA A 14 4.12 10.57 3.41
CA ALA A 14 2.90 11.27 3.82
C ALA A 14 2.13 10.49 4.89
N ILE A 15 1.41 11.19 5.77
CA ILE A 15 0.40 10.60 6.65
C ILE A 15 -0.98 11.03 6.15
N LEU A 16 -1.82 10.07 5.81
CA LEU A 16 -3.16 10.29 5.24
C LEU A 16 -4.25 9.77 6.19
N PHE A 17 -5.42 10.42 6.13
CA PHE A 17 -6.63 10.04 6.87
C PHE A 17 -6.44 9.96 8.40
N ASN A 18 -5.52 10.75 8.95
CA ASN A 18 -5.32 10.88 10.38
C ASN A 18 -6.44 11.71 11.01
N ASP A 19 -7.49 11.04 11.49
CA ASP A 19 -8.52 11.67 12.31
C ASP A 19 -8.02 11.80 13.77
N ILE A 20 -8.29 12.95 14.38
CA ILE A 20 -7.88 13.32 15.74
C ILE A 20 -8.90 12.78 16.76
N SER A 21 -10.01 12.20 16.31
CA SER A 21 -11.02 11.60 17.19
C SER A 21 -10.49 10.37 17.91
N GLU A 22 -10.97 10.15 19.15
CA GLU A 22 -10.65 8.95 19.94
C GLU A 22 -11.18 7.64 19.32
N TYR A 23 -11.96 7.75 18.25
CA TYR A 23 -12.54 6.64 17.49
C TYR A 23 -11.84 6.43 16.14
N ALA A 24 -10.76 7.14 15.86
CA ALA A 24 -10.03 7.03 14.60
C ALA A 24 -9.31 5.68 14.49
N ASN A 25 -9.48 4.98 13.36
CA ASN A 25 -8.88 3.68 13.10
C ASN A 25 -7.40 3.78 12.65
N GLY A 26 -6.63 4.75 13.17
CA GLY A 26 -5.26 5.02 12.72
C GLY A 26 -5.19 5.73 11.37
N ALA A 27 -3.97 5.89 10.86
CA ALA A 27 -3.68 6.65 9.64
C ALA A 27 -2.87 5.81 8.65
N TRP A 28 -3.06 6.08 7.36
CA TRP A 28 -2.19 5.53 6.33
C TRP A 28 -0.85 6.26 6.35
N ALA A 29 0.23 5.51 6.52
CA ALA A 29 1.58 6.03 6.34
C ALA A 29 2.09 5.63 4.95
N ILE A 30 2.30 6.61 4.07
CA ILE A 30 3.02 6.46 2.81
C ILE A 30 4.49 6.74 3.11
N PHE A 31 5.35 5.80 2.77
CA PHE A 31 6.73 5.80 3.24
C PHE A 31 7.62 6.77 2.46
N GLY A 32 8.43 7.51 3.20
CA GLY A 32 9.55 8.26 2.64
C GLY A 32 10.72 7.33 2.31
N LEU A 33 11.83 7.91 1.86
CA LEU A 33 13.00 7.12 1.49
C LEU A 33 13.63 6.41 2.71
N GLU A 34 13.72 7.07 3.86
CA GLU A 34 14.29 6.50 5.09
C GLU A 34 13.46 5.30 5.57
N ASP A 35 12.13 5.41 5.62
CA ASP A 35 11.24 4.31 5.99
C ASP A 35 11.46 3.07 5.10
N ILE A 36 11.62 3.27 3.79
CA ILE A 36 11.87 2.17 2.83
C ILE A 36 13.22 1.50 3.11
N LEU A 37 14.26 2.30 3.39
CA LEU A 37 15.60 1.79 3.70
C LEU A 37 15.60 0.99 5.00
N ASP A 38 14.90 1.47 6.03
CA ASP A 38 14.78 0.77 7.31
C ASP A 38 14.14 -0.62 7.15
N PHE A 39 13.09 -0.74 6.32
CA PHE A 39 12.47 -2.03 6.00
C PHE A 39 13.41 -2.98 5.26
N ILE A 40 14.24 -2.46 4.35
CA ILE A 40 15.24 -3.24 3.61
C ILE A 40 16.34 -3.74 4.56
N GLU A 41 16.84 -2.88 5.44
CA GLU A 41 17.90 -3.22 6.40
C GLU A 41 17.45 -4.29 7.39
N GLN A 42 16.18 -4.23 7.82
CA GLN A 42 15.59 -5.19 8.74
C GLN A 42 15.22 -6.53 8.06
N LYS A 43 15.29 -6.61 6.73
CA LYS A 43 14.91 -7.78 5.93
C LYS A 43 13.49 -8.28 6.21
N GLU A 44 12.57 -7.33 6.43
CA GLU A 44 11.18 -7.64 6.72
C GLU A 44 10.37 -8.02 5.46
N ALA A 45 10.95 -7.81 4.27
CA ALA A 45 10.34 -8.16 2.99
C ALA A 45 11.33 -8.92 2.07
N PRO A 46 10.83 -9.75 1.14
CA PRO A 46 11.65 -10.32 0.08
C PRO A 46 12.39 -9.26 -0.74
N ASP A 47 13.60 -9.56 -1.24
CA ASP A 47 14.49 -8.61 -1.94
C ASP A 47 13.84 -7.86 -3.11
N ASN A 48 12.81 -8.42 -3.74
CA ASN A 48 12.12 -7.79 -4.86
C ASN A 48 10.92 -6.92 -4.46
N LEU A 49 10.43 -7.02 -3.21
CA LEU A 49 9.27 -6.31 -2.70
C LEU A 49 9.70 -5.13 -1.82
N TYR A 50 9.37 -3.93 -2.26
CA TYR A 50 9.65 -2.70 -1.51
C TYR A 50 8.39 -2.24 -0.80
N VAL A 51 8.40 -2.16 0.52
CA VAL A 51 7.27 -1.63 1.30
C VAL A 51 7.17 -0.13 1.07
N ILE A 52 6.01 0.36 0.63
CA ILE A 52 5.78 1.77 0.30
C ILE A 52 4.67 2.41 1.13
N ALA A 53 3.83 1.62 1.79
CA ALA A 53 2.83 2.15 2.69
C ALA A 53 2.42 1.13 3.74
N LYS A 54 1.88 1.63 4.86
CA LYS A 54 1.36 0.85 5.96
C LYS A 54 0.08 1.46 6.51
N TYR A 55 -0.85 0.60 6.90
CA TYR A 55 -2.00 0.94 7.71
C TYR A 55 -2.32 -0.23 8.64
N ASP A 56 -2.22 0.01 9.96
CA ASP A 56 -2.23 -1.05 10.96
C ASP A 56 -1.23 -2.17 10.59
N SER A 57 -1.72 -3.36 10.31
CA SER A 57 -0.96 -4.54 9.90
C SER A 57 -0.90 -4.73 8.39
N THR A 58 -1.62 -3.92 7.61
CA THR A 58 -1.62 -3.97 6.16
C THR A 58 -0.38 -3.27 5.62
N LEU A 59 0.33 -3.93 4.71
CA LEU A 59 1.52 -3.42 4.03
C LEU A 59 1.28 -3.40 2.53
N ILE A 60 1.71 -2.32 1.88
CA ILE A 60 1.63 -2.15 0.42
C ILE A 60 3.04 -2.23 -0.14
N TYR A 61 3.21 -3.04 -1.16
CA TYR A 61 4.50 -3.32 -1.76
C TYR A 61 4.54 -2.93 -3.23
N ILE A 62 5.72 -2.53 -3.70
CA ILE A 62 6.08 -2.49 -5.11
C ILE A 62 6.95 -3.70 -5.44
N ASP A 63 6.53 -4.53 -6.39
CA ASP A 63 7.36 -5.58 -6.95
C ASP A 63 8.31 -5.03 -8.03
N SER A 64 9.57 -4.85 -7.64
CA SER A 64 10.62 -4.34 -8.53
C SER A 64 10.93 -5.26 -9.71
N SER A 65 10.66 -6.57 -9.60
CA SER A 65 10.88 -7.50 -10.70
C SER A 65 9.91 -7.23 -11.85
N ARG A 66 8.64 -6.96 -11.53
CA ARG A 66 7.59 -6.58 -12.48
C ARG A 66 7.86 -5.20 -13.10
N VAL A 67 8.29 -4.24 -12.28
CA VAL A 67 8.69 -2.91 -12.78
C VAL A 67 9.84 -3.04 -13.79
N LYS A 68 10.87 -3.85 -13.49
CA LYS A 68 12.00 -4.10 -14.41
C LYS A 68 11.58 -4.81 -15.70
N ALA A 69 10.55 -5.65 -15.63
CA ALA A 69 9.95 -6.32 -16.79
C ALA A 69 9.05 -5.40 -17.64
N GLY A 70 8.87 -4.13 -17.25
CA GLY A 70 8.00 -3.18 -17.95
C GLY A 70 6.51 -3.42 -17.74
N ARG A 71 6.12 -4.20 -16.73
CA ARG A 71 4.72 -4.38 -16.35
C ARG A 71 4.18 -3.13 -15.65
N GLU A 72 2.90 -2.87 -15.86
CA GLU A 72 2.18 -1.78 -15.17
C GLU A 72 1.55 -2.25 -13.86
N ASP A 73 1.26 -3.55 -13.71
CA ASP A 73 0.64 -4.14 -12.53
C ASP A 73 1.68 -4.69 -11.57
N TYR A 74 2.09 -3.89 -10.58
CA TYR A 74 3.19 -4.21 -9.67
C TYR A 74 2.89 -3.93 -8.20
N ILE A 75 1.66 -3.52 -7.85
CA ILE A 75 1.25 -3.32 -6.46
C ILE A 75 0.76 -4.63 -5.85
N TYR A 76 1.33 -4.93 -4.69
CA TYR A 76 0.95 -6.06 -3.86
C TYR A 76 0.46 -5.55 -2.49
N VAL A 77 -0.47 -6.30 -1.89
CA VAL A 77 -0.97 -6.09 -0.53
C VAL A 77 -0.60 -7.30 0.31
N GLY A 78 -0.02 -7.08 1.48
CA GLY A 78 0.28 -8.17 2.42
C GLY A 78 0.04 -7.74 3.85
N SER A 79 0.38 -8.63 4.79
CA SER A 79 0.25 -8.38 6.21
C SER A 79 1.60 -8.42 6.91
N ALA A 80 1.81 -7.56 7.90
CA ALA A 80 2.98 -7.62 8.78
C ALA A 80 3.05 -8.94 9.60
N TYR A 81 1.94 -9.68 9.69
CA TYR A 81 1.85 -10.92 10.45
C TYR A 81 1.91 -12.19 9.59
N VAL A 82 1.67 -12.08 8.28
CA VAL A 82 1.55 -13.22 7.37
C VAL A 82 2.48 -12.98 6.18
N PRO A 83 3.35 -13.95 5.84
CA PRO A 83 4.34 -13.78 4.77
C PRO A 83 3.77 -13.76 3.34
N ASP A 84 2.44 -13.79 3.20
CA ASP A 84 1.77 -13.79 1.90
C ASP A 84 1.39 -12.36 1.49
N ALA A 85 1.80 -11.99 0.29
CA ALA A 85 1.40 -10.77 -0.37
C ALA A 85 0.67 -11.12 -1.67
N GLU A 86 -0.49 -10.51 -1.87
CA GLU A 86 -1.37 -10.71 -3.02
C GLU A 86 -1.25 -9.57 -4.02
N ASP A 87 -1.23 -9.93 -5.30
CA ASP A 87 -1.25 -8.96 -6.39
C ASP A 87 -2.67 -8.40 -6.55
N ILE A 88 -2.83 -7.08 -6.43
CA ILE A 88 -4.12 -6.40 -6.64
C ILE A 88 -4.27 -5.84 -8.04
N VAL A 89 -3.32 -6.11 -8.94
CA VAL A 89 -3.34 -5.77 -10.36
C VAL A 89 -3.42 -4.26 -10.60
N LEU A 90 -2.63 -3.48 -9.85
CA LEU A 90 -2.57 -2.02 -9.96
C LEU A 90 -1.14 -1.52 -10.11
N ASN A 91 -1.03 -0.30 -10.65
CA ASN A 91 0.15 0.54 -10.51
C ASN A 91 -0.02 1.48 -9.30
N PHE A 92 1.04 2.22 -8.96
CA PHE A 92 1.03 3.14 -7.82
C PHE A 92 -0.02 4.27 -7.97
N GLU A 93 -0.17 4.85 -9.17
CA GLU A 93 -1.07 5.96 -9.42
C GLU A 93 -2.53 5.55 -9.20
N LEU A 94 -2.97 4.46 -9.83
CA LEU A 94 -4.31 3.91 -9.65
C LEU A 94 -4.59 3.47 -8.22
N TRP A 95 -3.60 2.88 -7.55
CA TRP A 95 -3.75 2.52 -6.14
C TRP A 95 -3.94 3.77 -5.26
N PHE A 96 -3.10 4.79 -5.45
CA PHE A 96 -3.12 6.01 -4.66
C PHE A 96 -4.39 6.84 -4.90
N GLU A 97 -4.80 7.01 -6.16
CA GLU A 97 -6.06 7.69 -6.50
C GLU A 97 -7.27 7.01 -5.87
N ARG A 98 -7.35 5.67 -5.98
CA ARG A 98 -8.45 4.90 -5.39
C ARG A 98 -8.43 4.96 -3.87
N LEU A 99 -7.26 4.95 -3.25
CA LEU A 99 -7.11 5.13 -1.81
C LEU A 99 -7.66 6.49 -1.36
N VAL A 100 -7.40 7.55 -2.12
CA VAL A 100 -7.97 8.90 -1.86
C VAL A 100 -9.48 8.90 -2.04
N VAL A 101 -10.00 8.35 -3.13
CA VAL A 101 -11.44 8.30 -3.41
C VAL A 101 -12.17 7.43 -2.37
N SER A 102 -11.57 6.35 -1.89
CA SER A 102 -12.12 5.46 -0.88
C SER A 102 -11.92 5.95 0.56
N GLN A 103 -11.30 7.13 0.75
CA GLN A 103 -10.98 7.71 2.06
C GLN A 103 -10.19 6.74 2.94
N GLY A 104 -9.23 6.03 2.36
CA GLY A 104 -8.38 5.07 3.06
C GLY A 104 -8.99 3.67 3.25
N SER A 105 -10.20 3.42 2.74
CA SER A 105 -10.82 2.09 2.82
C SER A 105 -10.12 1.08 1.89
N PHE A 106 -10.10 -0.19 2.29
CA PHE A 106 -9.56 -1.33 1.53
C PHE A 106 -10.38 -1.65 0.27
N PHE A 107 -10.31 -0.76 -0.72
CA PHE A 107 -11.17 -0.79 -1.90
C PHE A 107 -10.98 -2.02 -2.79
N TRP A 108 -9.84 -2.70 -2.68
CA TRP A 108 -9.54 -3.92 -3.44
C TRP A 108 -10.43 -5.10 -3.03
N ASP A 109 -10.97 -5.09 -1.80
CA ASP A 109 -11.89 -6.12 -1.33
C ASP A 109 -13.34 -5.92 -1.80
N TRP A 110 -13.68 -4.75 -2.34
CA TRP A 110 -15.07 -4.44 -2.68
C TRP A 110 -15.66 -5.34 -3.77
N ASN A 111 -14.81 -5.88 -4.65
CA ASN A 111 -15.28 -6.81 -5.70
C ASN A 111 -15.52 -8.23 -5.19
N THR A 112 -15.02 -8.58 -4.00
CA THR A 112 -15.27 -9.90 -3.38
C THR A 112 -16.55 -9.88 -2.53
N LEU A 113 -17.01 -8.69 -2.16
CA LEU A 113 -18.27 -8.45 -1.47
C LEU A 113 -19.44 -8.42 -2.45
N ASN A 114 -20.46 -9.23 -2.17
CA ASN A 114 -21.74 -9.27 -2.87
C ASN A 114 -22.88 -9.34 -1.85
N SER A 115 -24.13 -9.27 -2.31
CA SER A 115 -25.32 -9.28 -1.44
C SER A 115 -25.45 -10.49 -0.51
N LEU A 116 -24.69 -11.56 -0.75
CA LEU A 116 -24.71 -12.79 0.05
C LEU A 116 -23.64 -12.81 1.13
N ASN A 117 -22.62 -11.95 1.06
CA ASN A 117 -21.47 -11.92 1.98
C ASN A 117 -21.07 -10.48 2.41
N TYR A 118 -21.98 -9.52 2.24
CA TYR A 118 -21.85 -8.16 2.78
C TYR A 118 -22.24 -8.16 4.26
N ASN A 119 -21.30 -8.50 5.14
CA ASN A 119 -21.48 -8.38 6.58
C ASN A 119 -20.87 -7.04 7.02
N CYS A 120 -21.70 -6.13 7.54
CA CYS A 120 -21.21 -4.97 8.29
C CYS A 120 -20.78 -5.46 9.68
N GLU A 121 -19.48 -5.49 9.95
CA GLU A 121 -18.93 -5.47 11.32
C GLU A 121 -18.32 -4.11 11.61
#